data_AF-X6NNN1-F1
#
_entry.id   AF-X6NNN1-F1
#
_cell.length_a   1.000
_cell.length_b   1.000
_cell.length_c   1.000
_cell.angle_alpha   90.00
_cell.angle_beta   90.00
_cell.angle_gamma   90.00
#
_symmetry.space_group_name_H-M   'P 1'
#
loop_
_entity.id
_entity.type
_entity.pdbx_description
1 polymer ?
#
loop_
_entity_poly.entity_id
_entity_poly.type
_entity_poly.pdbx_seq_one_letter_code
_entity_poly.pdbx_strand_id
1 'polypeptide(L)'
;EQSHRNINITLKTFENEKETVSVYIFRVDRDRLSLYLPLSRFIVNLIAVYSQSSGRSLLTLASQADFGVEFDRVYVDMYFDQFMKLASLLSQARAQLWSQQSNKNLTDFIETYESMDWYLKWRSDDIGGLYQALEWFSPSHFISRLLYFYQLHDWFVSTPVLAVTPQSVMEAELVDKFESGWMQWNSTDRTLLMVEELFSCLIQLVTEPTFRVWRSIQNDDNDKWIEYDLIHWLALDSSDYRELHKKLCASQQHIDDTAALKRVADYEPPQQTKGAKYYLKSELWPRVNPYFHKYKVDVRRKIINLKRNKGLSLQLTFEHCDANRIALLGTSWMAIMWTCILHHVFVNDIKRFTQSIFIQCLQLIDLAVQ
;
A
#
# COMPACT_ATOMS: atom_id res chain seq x y z
N GLU A 1 -0.08 25.18 31.61
CA GLU A 1 0.54 24.27 30.63
C GLU A 1 -0.24 22.97 30.60
N GLN A 2 -1.22 22.86 29.70
CA GLN A 2 -1.92 21.60 29.48
C GLN A 2 -1.00 20.74 28.62
N SER A 3 -0.31 19.79 29.25
CA SER A 3 0.28 18.64 28.57
C SER A 3 -0.80 18.05 27.65
N HIS A 4 -0.61 18.16 26.33
CA HIS A 4 -1.33 17.34 25.38
C HIS A 4 -0.97 15.90 25.69
N ARG A 5 -1.77 15.25 26.54
CA ARG A 5 -1.64 13.82 26.81
C ARG A 5 -2.03 13.11 25.53
N ASN A 6 -1.03 12.56 24.86
CA ASN A 6 -1.23 11.75 23.68
C ASN A 6 -2.04 10.52 24.11
N ILE A 7 -3.26 10.39 23.58
CA ILE A 7 -4.12 9.23 23.83
C ILE A 7 -3.54 8.06 23.03
N ASN A 8 -3.14 7.01 23.74
CA ASN A 8 -2.65 5.77 23.16
C ASN A 8 -3.75 4.70 23.16
N ILE A 9 -3.87 4.01 22.03
CA ILE A 9 -4.76 2.88 21.83
C ILE A 9 -3.93 1.61 21.84
N THR A 10 -4.42 0.57 22.52
CA THR A 10 -3.78 -0.74 22.57
C THR A 10 -4.55 -1.74 21.72
N LEU A 11 -3.89 -2.31 20.72
CA LEU A 11 -4.41 -3.33 19.80
C LEU A 11 -3.82 -4.70 20.15
N LYS A 12 -4.59 -5.78 19.98
CA LYS A 12 -4.05 -7.15 20.09
C LYS A 12 -3.53 -7.65 18.74
N THR A 13 -2.41 -8.36 18.73
CA THR A 13 -1.78 -8.91 17.51
C THR A 13 -2.23 -10.34 17.18
N PHE A 14 -2.91 -11.03 18.10
CA PHE A 14 -3.36 -12.42 18.00
C PHE A 14 -2.27 -13.49 17.78
N GLU A 15 -0.99 -13.14 17.68
CA GLU A 15 0.11 -14.12 17.69
C GLU A 15 0.35 -14.70 19.08
N ASN A 16 0.27 -13.83 20.08
CA ASN A 16 0.42 -14.15 21.48
C ASN A 16 -0.63 -13.35 22.26
N GLU A 17 -1.39 -13.99 23.15
CA GLU A 17 -2.46 -13.34 23.91
C GLU A 17 -1.99 -12.09 24.69
N LYS A 18 -0.68 -12.01 24.98
CA LYS A 18 -0.06 -10.89 25.70
C LYS A 18 0.57 -9.83 24.80
N GLU A 19 0.74 -10.10 23.50
CA GLU A 19 1.38 -9.14 22.61
C GLU A 19 0.35 -8.10 22.17
N THR A 20 0.72 -6.83 22.38
CA THR A 20 -0.12 -5.69 22.05
C THR A 20 0.68 -4.62 21.32
N VAL A 21 -0.02 -3.87 20.47
CA VAL A 21 0.53 -2.71 19.76
C VAL A 21 -0.10 -1.46 20.31
N SER A 22 0.73 -0.56 20.83
CA SER A 22 0.31 0.81 21.13
C SER A 22 0.38 1.65 19.86
N VAL A 23 -0.69 2.39 19.57
CA VAL A 23 -0.77 3.34 18.45
C VAL A 23 -1.36 4.64 18.98
N TYR A 24 -0.85 5.78 18.50
CA TYR A 24 -1.48 7.06 18.78
C TYR A 24 -2.85 7.13 18.12
N ILE A 25 -3.83 7.68 18.85
CA ILE A 25 -5.16 7.91 18.29
C ILE A 25 -5.04 8.67 16.97
N PHE A 26 -5.72 8.16 15.94
CA PHE A 26 -5.71 8.78 14.64
C PHE A 26 -7.06 8.65 13.95
N ARG A 27 -7.52 9.76 13.39
CA ARG A 27 -8.83 9.89 12.77
C ARG A 27 -8.71 10.49 11.39
N VAL A 28 -8.81 9.69 10.33
CA VAL A 28 -8.73 10.22 8.96
C VAL A 28 -9.76 11.35 8.74
N ASP A 29 -10.97 11.26 9.30
CA ASP A 29 -12.03 12.25 9.14
C ASP A 29 -11.76 13.61 9.79
N ARG A 30 -11.12 13.60 10.96
CA ARG A 30 -10.78 14.81 11.72
C ARG A 30 -9.39 15.33 11.36
N ASP A 31 -8.46 14.42 11.17
CA ASP A 31 -7.04 14.67 10.97
C ASP A 31 -6.66 14.72 9.48
N ARG A 32 -7.62 14.68 8.56
CA ARG A 32 -7.38 14.84 7.10
C ARG A 32 -6.52 16.05 6.74
N LEU A 33 -6.63 17.14 7.51
CA LEU A 33 -5.81 18.34 7.31
C LEU A 33 -4.36 18.13 7.76
N SER A 34 -4.11 17.27 8.75
CA SER A 34 -2.76 16.85 9.13
C SER A 34 -2.13 15.88 8.11
N LEU A 35 -2.97 15.16 7.35
CA LEU A 35 -2.57 14.38 6.18
C LEU A 35 -2.49 15.20 4.89
N TYR A 36 -2.90 16.46 4.92
CA TYR A 36 -2.67 17.36 3.79
C TYR A 36 -1.15 17.38 3.58
N LEU A 37 -0.74 16.90 2.40
CA LEU A 37 0.62 16.43 2.13
C LEU A 37 1.76 17.31 2.67
N PRO A 38 1.68 18.66 2.76
CA PRO A 38 2.77 19.46 3.30
C PRO A 38 3.26 19.04 4.69
N LEU A 39 2.39 18.66 5.64
CA LEU A 39 2.80 18.37 7.01
C LEU A 39 3.39 16.97 7.18
N SER A 40 2.69 15.94 6.66
CA SER A 40 3.22 14.57 6.67
C SER A 40 4.57 14.49 5.95
N ARG A 41 4.73 15.26 4.86
CA ARG A 41 5.99 15.38 4.12
C ARG A 41 7.03 16.19 4.84
N PHE A 42 6.63 17.24 5.54
CA PHE A 42 7.56 17.97 6.39
C PHE A 42 8.16 17.03 7.44
N ILE A 43 7.34 16.21 8.11
CA ILE A 43 7.82 15.21 9.08
C ILE A 43 8.75 14.19 8.41
N VAL A 44 8.33 13.60 7.29
CA VAL A 44 9.13 12.61 6.55
C VAL A 44 10.48 13.21 6.10
N ASN A 45 10.46 14.42 5.54
CA ASN A 45 11.67 15.10 5.07
C ASN A 45 12.57 15.52 6.24
N LEU A 46 12.01 15.96 7.37
CA LEU A 46 12.78 16.33 8.56
C LEU A 46 13.57 15.12 9.08
N ILE A 47 12.91 13.96 9.15
CA ILE A 47 13.53 12.71 9.59
C ILE A 47 14.55 12.20 8.56
N ALA A 48 14.26 12.35 7.27
CA ALA A 48 15.21 12.02 6.21
C ALA A 48 16.47 12.89 6.27
N VAL A 49 16.32 14.21 6.44
CA VAL A 49 17.43 15.16 6.60
C VAL A 49 18.25 14.84 7.86
N TYR A 50 17.60 14.49 8.97
CA TYR A 50 18.28 14.05 10.19
C TYR A 50 19.09 12.76 9.97
N SER A 51 18.52 11.80 9.24
CA SER A 51 19.22 10.55 8.89
C SER A 51 20.44 10.82 8.00
N GLN A 52 20.29 11.68 6.99
CA GLN A 52 21.38 12.06 6.08
C GLN A 52 22.49 12.84 6.80
N SER A 53 22.14 13.80 7.65
CA SER A 53 23.13 14.62 8.37
C SER A 53 23.90 13.83 9.41
N SER A 54 23.30 12.78 9.98
CA SER A 54 23.97 11.84 10.88
C SER A 54 24.76 10.75 10.18
N GLY A 55 24.64 10.62 8.85
CA GLY A 55 25.31 9.57 8.06
C GLY A 55 24.85 8.16 8.41
N ARG A 56 23.68 8.01 9.05
CA ARG A 56 23.13 6.74 9.52
C ARG A 56 21.78 6.47 8.86
N SER A 57 21.47 5.20 8.60
CA SER A 57 20.11 4.85 8.18
C SER A 57 19.13 5.05 9.33
N LEU A 58 17.87 5.35 9.02
CA LEU A 58 16.81 5.51 10.02
C LEU A 58 16.69 4.27 10.92
N LEU A 59 16.79 3.07 10.33
CA LEU A 59 16.78 1.80 11.05
C LEU A 59 17.97 1.70 12.02
N THR A 60 19.16 2.16 11.60
CA THR A 60 20.35 2.18 12.46
C THR A 60 20.15 3.14 13.62
N LEU A 61 19.64 4.35 13.35
CA LEU A 61 19.32 5.34 14.38
C LEU A 61 18.33 4.81 15.41
N ALA A 62 17.33 4.07 14.96
CA ALA A 62 16.29 3.50 15.80
C ALA A 62 16.76 2.29 16.63
N SER A 63 17.81 1.58 16.17
CA SER A 63 18.37 0.41 16.85
C SER A 63 19.41 0.73 17.92
N GLN A 64 19.98 1.94 17.92
CA GLN A 64 21.09 2.32 18.79
C GLN A 64 20.59 3.21 19.96
N ALA A 65 20.45 2.60 21.15
CA ALA A 65 20.10 3.31 22.38
C ALA A 65 21.23 4.18 22.97
N ASP A 66 22.43 4.17 22.38
CA ASP A 66 23.67 4.57 23.06
C ASP A 66 24.04 6.07 23.02
N PHE A 67 23.25 6.95 22.40
CA PHE A 67 23.68 8.34 22.14
C PHE A 67 23.07 9.44 23.00
N GLY A 68 22.43 9.14 24.13
CA GLY A 68 21.96 10.15 25.10
C GLY A 68 20.88 11.12 24.59
N VAL A 69 20.52 11.01 23.31
CA VAL A 69 19.27 11.44 22.70
C VAL A 69 18.62 10.14 22.29
N GLU A 70 17.69 9.64 23.10
CA GLU A 70 16.74 8.63 22.61
C GLU A 70 16.05 9.28 21.40
N PHE A 71 16.50 8.96 20.19
CA PHE A 71 15.63 9.10 19.04
C PHE A 71 14.56 8.05 19.25
N ASP A 72 13.57 8.45 20.06
CA ASP A 72 12.62 7.56 20.69
C ASP A 72 11.95 6.75 19.58
N ARG A 73 11.79 5.44 19.82
CA ARG A 73 11.05 4.51 18.97
C ARG A 73 9.72 5.12 18.52
N VAL A 74 9.13 5.94 19.39
CA VAL A 74 7.99 6.82 19.12
C VAL A 74 8.11 7.62 17.81
N TYR A 75 9.23 8.28 17.53
CA TYR A 75 9.40 9.11 16.32
C TYR A 75 9.49 8.28 15.05
N VAL A 76 10.13 7.12 15.13
CA VAL A 76 10.24 6.17 14.01
C VAL A 76 8.88 5.55 13.71
N ASP A 77 8.14 5.21 14.77
CA ASP A 77 6.75 4.76 14.65
C ASP A 77 5.87 5.86 14.04
N MET A 78 6.01 7.11 14.50
CA MET A 78 5.28 8.25 13.93
C MET A 78 5.61 8.50 12.46
N TYR A 79 6.86 8.26 12.05
CA TYR A 79 7.31 8.35 10.66
C TYR A 79 6.62 7.28 9.81
N PHE A 80 6.68 6.02 10.22
CA PHE A 80 6.09 4.92 9.46
C PHE A 80 4.57 4.97 9.43
N ASP A 81 3.94 5.42 10.52
CA ASP A 81 2.51 5.65 10.59
C ASP A 81 2.04 6.64 9.50
N GLN A 82 2.87 7.61 9.06
CA GLN A 82 2.47 8.54 7.99
C GLN A 82 2.13 7.81 6.69
N PHE A 83 2.92 6.80 6.31
CA PHE A 83 2.70 6.05 5.08
C PHE A 83 1.43 5.20 5.17
N MET A 84 1.18 4.56 6.32
CA MET A 84 -0.04 3.78 6.55
C MET A 84 -1.30 4.67 6.57
N LYS A 85 -1.21 5.84 7.20
CA LYS A 85 -2.30 6.84 7.22
C LYS A 85 -2.61 7.36 5.83
N LEU A 86 -1.59 7.64 5.02
CA LEU A 86 -1.77 8.05 3.62
C LEU A 86 -2.38 6.94 2.77
N ALA A 87 -1.90 5.71 2.91
CA ALA A 87 -2.47 4.54 2.22
C ALA A 87 -3.96 4.36 2.56
N SER A 88 -4.31 4.43 3.85
CA SER A 88 -5.70 4.39 4.31
C SER A 88 -6.53 5.53 3.73
N LEU A 89 -6.06 6.79 3.78
CA LEU A 89 -6.77 7.94 3.23
C LEU A 89 -7.11 7.75 1.73
N LEU A 90 -6.14 7.28 0.95
CA LEU A 90 -6.34 7.01 -0.49
C LEU A 90 -7.38 5.91 -0.71
N SER A 91 -7.28 4.81 0.05
CA SER A 91 -8.27 3.72 0.01
C SER A 91 -9.67 4.20 0.40
N GLN A 92 -9.80 4.99 1.47
CA GLN A 92 -11.08 5.55 1.91
C GLN A 92 -11.74 6.42 0.85
N ALA A 93 -10.93 7.17 0.13
CA ALA A 93 -11.45 8.03 -0.92
C ALA A 93 -11.80 7.28 -2.21
N ARG A 94 -11.05 6.24 -2.59
CA ARG A 94 -11.45 5.32 -3.66
C ARG A 94 -12.72 4.55 -3.32
N ALA A 95 -12.91 4.18 -2.06
CA ALA A 95 -14.14 3.60 -1.53
C ALA A 95 -15.29 4.61 -1.38
N GLN A 96 -15.09 5.87 -1.82
CA GLN A 96 -16.09 6.94 -1.82
C GLN A 96 -16.71 7.20 -0.43
N LEU A 97 -15.91 7.03 0.63
CA LEU A 97 -16.37 7.32 2.00
C LEU A 97 -16.63 8.81 2.19
N TRP A 98 -15.90 9.66 1.48
CA TRP A 98 -16.09 11.11 1.46
C TRP A 98 -17.11 11.49 0.38
N SER A 99 -18.22 12.12 0.76
CA SER A 99 -19.28 12.47 -0.20
C SER A 99 -18.78 13.44 -1.28
N GLN A 100 -19.08 13.13 -2.55
CA GLN A 100 -18.68 13.92 -3.73
C GLN A 100 -19.08 15.40 -3.66
N GLN A 101 -20.13 15.74 -2.92
CA GLN A 101 -20.63 17.12 -2.82
C GLN A 101 -19.88 17.98 -1.79
N SER A 102 -19.15 17.40 -0.83
CA SER A 102 -18.56 18.16 0.28
C SER A 102 -17.05 18.42 0.16
N ASN A 103 -16.33 17.73 -0.73
CA ASN A 103 -14.86 17.77 -0.76
C ASN A 103 -14.25 17.65 -2.17
N LYS A 104 -14.53 18.60 -3.07
CA LYS A 104 -13.83 18.68 -4.39
C LYS A 104 -12.31 18.63 -4.24
N ASN A 105 -11.78 19.32 -3.23
CA ASN A 105 -10.34 19.35 -2.95
C ASN A 105 -9.71 17.97 -2.71
N LEU A 106 -10.46 17.01 -2.14
CA LEU A 106 -9.92 15.66 -1.87
C LEU A 106 -9.87 14.83 -3.15
N THR A 107 -10.90 14.90 -3.99
CA THR A 107 -10.93 14.23 -5.29
C THR A 107 -9.82 14.76 -6.19
N ASP A 108 -9.70 16.09 -6.31
CA ASP A 108 -8.64 16.74 -7.10
C ASP A 108 -7.25 16.34 -6.58
N PHE A 109 -7.10 16.26 -5.26
CA PHE A 109 -5.87 15.79 -4.63
C PHE A 109 -5.54 14.34 -5.01
N ILE A 110 -6.50 13.42 -4.98
CA ILE A 110 -6.27 12.01 -5.34
C ILE A 110 -5.93 11.89 -6.82
N GLU A 111 -6.67 12.56 -7.68
CA GLU A 111 -6.39 12.57 -9.12
C GLU A 111 -5.00 13.10 -9.41
N THR A 112 -4.61 14.16 -8.71
CA THR A 112 -3.25 14.73 -8.77
C THR A 112 -2.22 13.74 -8.26
N TYR A 113 -2.42 13.14 -7.09
CA TYR A 113 -1.50 12.19 -6.45
C TYR A 113 -1.34 10.89 -7.27
N GLU A 114 -2.40 10.45 -7.95
CA GLU A 114 -2.40 9.30 -8.85
C GLU A 114 -1.89 9.61 -10.26
N SER A 115 -1.62 10.88 -10.58
CA SER A 115 -1.00 11.23 -11.86
C SER A 115 0.43 10.72 -11.95
N MET A 116 0.91 10.44 -13.16
CA MET A 116 2.27 9.94 -13.38
C MET A 116 3.36 10.92 -12.88
N ASP A 117 3.11 12.23 -13.01
CA ASP A 117 4.05 13.27 -12.60
C ASP A 117 4.23 13.30 -11.08
N TRP A 118 3.16 13.08 -10.32
CA TRP A 118 3.22 13.00 -8.86
C TRP A 118 3.62 11.62 -8.37
N TYR A 119 3.33 10.58 -9.15
CA TYR A 119 3.73 9.22 -8.80
C TYR A 119 5.24 9.14 -8.58
N LEU A 120 6.03 9.70 -9.49
CA LEU A 120 7.50 9.65 -9.42
C LEU A 120 8.10 10.59 -8.37
N LYS A 121 7.35 11.58 -7.92
CA LYS A 121 7.82 12.56 -6.93
C LYS A 121 7.45 12.17 -5.49
N TRP A 122 6.38 11.40 -5.31
CA TRP A 122 5.81 11.18 -3.98
C TRP A 122 5.31 9.74 -3.81
N ARG A 123 4.39 9.28 -4.67
CA ARG A 123 3.71 7.99 -4.45
C ARG A 123 4.67 6.80 -4.45
N SER A 124 5.69 6.82 -5.30
CA SER A 124 6.75 5.80 -5.30
C SER A 124 7.46 5.73 -3.94
N ASP A 125 7.74 6.89 -3.35
CA ASP A 125 8.41 6.98 -2.04
C ASP A 125 7.47 6.54 -0.92
N ASP A 126 6.16 6.79 -1.02
CA ASP A 126 5.19 6.32 -0.01
C ASP A 126 5.02 4.81 -0.01
N ILE A 127 4.93 4.24 -1.21
CA ILE A 127 4.95 2.80 -1.39
C ILE A 127 6.24 2.28 -0.75
N GLY A 128 7.36 2.94 -1.02
CA GLY A 128 8.64 2.60 -0.41
C GLY A 128 8.67 2.68 1.11
N GLY A 129 8.07 3.73 1.67
CA GLY A 129 7.91 3.90 3.11
C GLY A 129 7.05 2.80 3.76
N LEU A 130 6.06 2.26 3.06
CA LEU A 130 5.29 1.09 3.54
C LEU A 130 6.15 -0.18 3.60
N TYR A 131 7.05 -0.40 2.62
CA TYR A 131 8.00 -1.52 2.69
C TYR A 131 8.94 -1.38 3.87
N GLN A 132 9.51 -0.18 4.05
CA GLN A 132 10.38 0.09 5.19
C GLN A 132 9.63 -0.06 6.52
N ALA A 133 8.35 0.32 6.57
CA ALA A 133 7.51 0.09 7.74
C ALA A 133 7.32 -1.40 8.02
N LEU A 134 7.13 -2.23 6.99
CA LEU A 134 7.02 -3.68 7.14
C LEU A 134 8.34 -4.35 7.54
N GLU A 135 9.48 -3.79 7.15
CA GLU A 135 10.79 -4.25 7.62
C GLU A 135 11.07 -3.82 9.07
N TRP A 136 10.59 -2.64 9.45
CA TRP A 136 10.75 -2.09 10.81
C TRP A 136 9.87 -2.80 11.83
N PHE A 137 8.59 -2.98 11.50
CA PHE A 137 7.64 -3.66 12.36
C PHE A 137 7.74 -5.18 12.17
N SER A 138 7.44 -5.97 13.20
CA SER A 138 7.13 -7.38 12.96
C SER A 138 5.90 -7.47 12.05
N PRO A 139 5.75 -8.52 11.21
CA PRO A 139 4.61 -8.63 10.31
C PRO A 139 3.25 -8.51 11.02
N SER A 140 3.15 -9.08 12.24
CA SER A 140 1.94 -9.02 13.05
C SER A 140 1.67 -7.63 13.64
N HIS A 141 2.72 -6.87 14.00
CA HIS A 141 2.59 -5.46 14.38
C HIS A 141 2.16 -4.59 13.18
N PHE A 142 2.79 -4.80 12.03
CA PHE A 142 2.49 -4.10 10.79
C PHE A 142 1.02 -4.26 10.41
N ILE A 143 0.52 -5.50 10.31
CA ILE A 143 -0.86 -5.76 9.88
C ILE A 143 -1.88 -5.23 10.91
N SER A 144 -1.58 -5.31 12.21
CA SER A 144 -2.44 -4.75 13.26
C SER A 144 -2.60 -3.25 13.10
N ARG A 145 -1.50 -2.53 12.89
CA ARG A 145 -1.53 -1.07 12.63
C ARG A 145 -2.23 -0.74 11.33
N LEU A 146 -1.95 -1.48 10.27
CA LEU A 146 -2.58 -1.27 8.96
C LEU A 146 -4.10 -1.42 9.06
N LEU A 147 -4.59 -2.48 9.72
CA LEU A 147 -6.03 -2.71 9.97
C LEU A 147 -6.65 -1.62 10.84
N TYR A 148 -5.92 -1.12 11.83
CA TYR A 148 -6.35 0.02 12.63
C TYR A 148 -6.52 1.27 11.76
N PHE A 149 -5.52 1.63 10.95
CA PHE A 149 -5.60 2.80 10.08
C PHE A 149 -6.67 2.66 9.00
N TYR A 150 -6.89 1.46 8.46
CA TYR A 150 -8.00 1.17 7.55
C TYR A 150 -9.37 1.16 8.23
N GLN A 151 -9.40 1.18 9.57
CA GLN A 151 -10.61 1.09 10.39
C GLN A 151 -11.40 -0.21 10.15
N LEU A 152 -10.70 -1.31 9.87
CA LEU A 152 -11.29 -2.63 9.58
C LEU A 152 -11.05 -3.67 10.68
N HIS A 153 -10.29 -3.34 11.73
CA HIS A 153 -9.92 -4.27 12.81
C HIS A 153 -11.11 -4.98 13.46
N ASP A 154 -12.21 -4.26 13.76
CA ASP A 154 -13.41 -4.86 14.37
C ASP A 154 -14.36 -5.52 13.34
N TRP A 155 -14.15 -5.31 12.04
CA TRP A 155 -15.02 -5.89 11.00
C TRP A 155 -14.79 -7.39 10.81
N PHE A 156 -13.54 -7.83 10.96
CA PHE A 156 -13.12 -9.22 10.75
C PHE A 156 -13.35 -10.15 11.95
N VAL A 157 -13.70 -9.59 13.10
CA VAL A 157 -13.74 -10.29 14.39
C VAL A 157 -15.10 -10.11 15.07
N SER A 158 -15.52 -11.09 15.84
CA SER A 158 -16.78 -11.04 16.60
C SER A 158 -16.66 -10.27 17.91
N THR A 159 -15.44 -10.12 18.43
CA THR A 159 -15.15 -9.48 19.71
C THR A 159 -14.23 -8.30 19.46
N PRO A 160 -14.59 -7.08 19.93
CA PRO A 160 -13.77 -5.89 19.72
C PRO A 160 -12.32 -6.10 20.16
N VAL A 161 -11.38 -5.69 19.31
CA VAL A 161 -9.94 -5.90 19.51
C VAL A 161 -9.28 -4.67 20.13
N LEU A 162 -9.93 -3.52 19.95
CA LEU A 162 -9.52 -2.24 20.46
C LEU A 162 -9.74 -2.19 21.98
N ALA A 163 -8.65 -2.22 22.75
CA ALA A 163 -8.69 -1.92 24.18
C ALA A 163 -8.21 -0.49 24.36
N VAL A 164 -9.14 0.43 24.56
CA VAL A 164 -8.80 1.80 24.90
C VAL A 164 -8.71 1.89 26.41
N THR A 165 -7.54 2.28 26.92
CA THR A 165 -7.35 2.50 28.35
C THR A 165 -7.44 4.01 28.57
N PRO A 166 -8.58 4.56 29.03
CA PRO A 166 -8.67 5.99 29.26
C PRO A 166 -7.72 6.35 30.41
N GLN A 167 -6.83 7.31 30.22
CA GLN A 167 -5.97 7.83 31.30
C GLN A 167 -6.70 8.89 32.14
N SER A 168 -7.88 9.35 31.70
CA SER A 168 -8.74 10.28 32.44
C SER A 168 -10.24 10.13 32.13
N VAL A 169 -11.10 10.66 33.00
CA VAL A 169 -12.57 10.65 32.83
C VAL A 169 -13.02 11.44 31.58
N MET A 170 -12.29 12.50 31.22
CA MET A 170 -12.56 13.28 30.01
C MET A 170 -12.18 12.50 28.73
N GLU A 171 -11.16 11.65 28.82
CA GLU A 171 -10.81 10.71 27.75
C GLU A 171 -11.82 9.58 27.64
N ALA A 172 -12.41 9.11 28.74
CA ALA A 172 -13.48 8.11 28.69
C ALA A 172 -14.69 8.60 27.88
N GLU A 173 -15.09 9.87 27.98
CA GLU A 173 -16.18 10.43 27.15
C GLU A 173 -15.79 10.59 25.67
N LEU A 174 -14.53 10.92 25.39
CA LEU A 174 -13.98 10.96 24.02
C LEU A 174 -13.86 9.55 23.42
N VAL A 175 -13.72 8.53 24.23
CA VAL A 175 -13.56 7.14 23.79
C VAL A 175 -14.93 6.44 23.69
N ASP A 176 -15.81 6.61 24.67
CA ASP A 176 -17.07 5.87 24.76
C ASP A 176 -18.12 6.36 23.73
N LYS A 177 -18.14 7.67 23.42
CA LYS A 177 -19.06 8.23 22.40
C LYS A 177 -18.51 8.24 20.97
N PHE A 178 -17.18 8.15 20.80
CA PHE A 178 -16.56 8.28 19.49
C PHE A 178 -15.89 7.00 19.00
N GLU A 179 -15.61 6.04 19.89
CA GLU A 179 -14.85 4.84 19.54
C GLU A 179 -15.62 3.51 19.64
N SER A 180 -16.72 3.45 20.38
CA SER A 180 -17.61 2.27 20.36
C SER A 180 -18.50 2.20 19.11
N GLY A 181 -18.37 3.17 18.19
CA GLY A 181 -19.22 3.36 17.00
C GLY A 181 -18.52 4.02 15.80
N TRP A 182 -17.23 3.73 15.58
CA TRP A 182 -16.41 4.32 14.51
C TRP A 182 -17.04 4.14 13.14
N MET A 183 -17.69 5.24 12.71
CA MET A 183 -18.51 5.38 11.52
C MET A 183 -19.34 4.14 11.25
N GLN A 184 -20.63 4.21 11.59
CA GLN A 184 -21.65 3.65 10.72
C GLN A 184 -21.15 3.64 9.27
N TRP A 185 -20.65 2.50 8.81
CA TRP A 185 -20.55 2.19 7.41
C TRP A 185 -22.02 2.08 6.99
N ASN A 186 -22.68 3.23 6.85
CA ASN A 186 -24.11 3.32 6.57
C ASN A 186 -24.44 2.64 5.23
N SER A 187 -23.40 2.27 4.46
CA SER A 187 -23.44 1.33 3.36
C SER A 187 -22.43 0.21 3.60
N THR A 188 -22.95 -1.01 3.73
CA THR A 188 -22.23 -2.27 3.61
C THR A 188 -21.28 -2.25 2.41
N ASP A 189 -21.71 -1.68 1.28
CA ASP A 189 -20.94 -1.62 0.04
C ASP A 189 -19.63 -0.86 0.20
N ARG A 190 -19.62 0.27 0.93
CA ARG A 190 -18.40 1.03 1.17
C ARG A 190 -17.39 0.26 2.03
N THR A 191 -17.88 -0.56 2.96
CA THR A 191 -17.02 -1.45 3.75
C THR A 191 -16.38 -2.50 2.88
N LEU A 192 -17.17 -3.11 1.99
CA LEU A 192 -16.67 -4.09 1.03
C LEU A 192 -15.61 -3.46 0.10
N LEU A 193 -15.83 -2.24 -0.38
CA LEU A 193 -14.82 -1.50 -1.16
C LEU A 193 -13.53 -1.26 -0.35
N MET A 194 -13.63 -0.93 0.94
CA MET A 194 -12.45 -0.77 1.79
C MET A 194 -11.69 -2.08 2.03
N VAL A 195 -12.40 -3.19 2.19
CA VAL A 195 -11.78 -4.52 2.29
C VAL A 195 -11.07 -4.88 0.97
N GLU A 196 -11.68 -4.57 -0.17
CA GLU A 196 -11.07 -4.77 -1.49
C GLU A 196 -9.81 -3.91 -1.69
N GLU A 197 -9.82 -2.66 -1.22
CA GLU A 197 -8.64 -1.80 -1.24
C GLU A 197 -7.53 -2.29 -0.31
N LEU A 198 -7.88 -2.80 0.88
CA LEU A 198 -6.93 -3.42 1.81
C LEU A 198 -6.26 -4.64 1.17
N PHE A 199 -7.04 -5.57 0.62
CA PHE A 199 -6.49 -6.79 0.00
C PHE A 199 -5.65 -6.45 -1.23
N SER A 200 -6.08 -5.48 -2.02
CA SER A 200 -5.27 -4.94 -3.12
C SER A 200 -3.93 -4.37 -2.64
N CYS A 201 -3.92 -3.65 -1.52
CA CYS A 201 -2.71 -3.11 -0.91
C CYS A 201 -1.79 -4.25 -0.42
N LEU A 202 -2.33 -5.27 0.23
CA LEU A 202 -1.56 -6.44 0.68
C LEU A 202 -0.95 -7.21 -0.48
N ILE A 203 -1.73 -7.45 -1.55
CA ILE A 203 -1.20 -8.09 -2.77
C ILE A 203 -0.07 -7.24 -3.36
N GLN A 204 -0.24 -5.92 -3.42
CA GLN A 204 0.80 -5.01 -3.90
C GLN A 204 2.07 -5.09 -3.07
N LEU A 205 1.95 -5.04 -1.75
CA LEU A 205 3.08 -5.13 -0.84
C LEU A 205 3.83 -6.45 -1.01
N VAL A 206 3.12 -7.56 -1.14
CA VAL A 206 3.78 -8.88 -1.26
C VAL A 206 4.43 -9.08 -2.63
N THR A 207 3.76 -8.67 -3.71
CA THR A 207 4.15 -9.08 -5.09
C THR A 207 5.04 -8.10 -5.83
N GLU A 208 5.16 -6.85 -5.40
CA GLU A 208 5.97 -5.85 -6.11
C GLU A 208 7.46 -5.96 -5.75
N PRO A 209 8.39 -5.72 -6.70
CA PRO A 209 9.82 -5.82 -6.43
C PRO A 209 10.38 -4.71 -5.53
N THR A 210 11.17 -5.09 -4.52
CA THR A 210 11.84 -4.17 -3.57
C THR A 210 12.91 -3.29 -4.20
N PHE A 211 13.57 -3.75 -5.27
CA PHE A 211 14.58 -2.96 -5.98
C PHE A 211 14.02 -1.69 -6.65
N ARG A 212 12.70 -1.55 -6.78
CA ARG A 212 12.06 -0.29 -7.20
C ARG A 212 11.98 0.77 -6.11
N VAL A 213 11.86 0.28 -4.89
CA VAL A 213 11.60 1.06 -3.69
C VAL A 213 12.91 1.60 -3.12
N TRP A 214 13.94 0.74 -3.11
CA TRP A 214 15.28 1.09 -2.70
C TRP A 214 16.10 1.53 -3.91
N ARG A 215 15.93 2.78 -4.36
CA ARG A 215 16.86 3.40 -5.31
C ARG A 215 18.19 3.71 -4.60
N SER A 216 18.90 2.67 -4.18
CA SER A 216 20.32 2.82 -3.83
C SER A 216 21.05 3.22 -5.11
N ILE A 217 21.72 4.37 -5.07
CA ILE A 217 22.54 4.93 -6.15
C ILE A 217 23.64 3.94 -6.61
N GLN A 218 23.87 2.86 -5.87
CA GLN A 218 24.97 1.91 -6.07
C GLN A 218 24.57 0.56 -6.69
N ASN A 219 23.30 0.32 -7.04
CA ASN A 219 22.88 -1.00 -7.57
C ASN A 219 22.94 -1.07 -9.12
N ASP A 220 23.68 -2.07 -9.62
CA ASP A 220 23.72 -2.53 -11.03
C ASP A 220 22.36 -3.08 -11.54
N ASP A 221 21.35 -3.16 -10.69
CA ASP A 221 20.01 -3.67 -11.01
C ASP A 221 19.08 -2.64 -11.69
N ASN A 222 19.63 -1.54 -12.21
CA ASN A 222 18.87 -0.53 -12.96
C ASN A 222 18.06 -1.14 -14.13
N ASP A 223 18.64 -2.12 -14.80
CA ASP A 223 17.98 -2.79 -15.93
C ASP A 223 16.72 -3.56 -15.54
N LYS A 224 16.71 -4.21 -14.37
CA LYS A 224 15.59 -5.08 -13.93
C LYS A 224 14.33 -4.29 -13.65
N TRP A 225 14.45 -3.12 -13.03
CA TRP A 225 13.27 -2.29 -12.80
C TRP A 225 12.75 -1.71 -14.10
N ILE A 226 13.61 -1.26 -15.01
CA ILE A 226 13.17 -0.75 -16.32
C ILE A 226 12.40 -1.86 -17.06
N GLU A 227 12.94 -3.08 -17.10
CA GLU A 227 12.25 -4.23 -17.69
C GLU A 227 10.88 -4.47 -17.06
N TYR A 228 10.80 -4.47 -15.74
CA TYR A 228 9.53 -4.66 -15.03
C TYR A 228 8.53 -3.57 -15.42
N ASP A 229 8.92 -2.30 -15.47
CA ASP A 229 8.00 -1.20 -15.89
C ASP A 229 7.53 -1.41 -17.32
N LEU A 230 8.45 -1.71 -18.23
CA LEU A 230 8.16 -1.87 -19.64
C LEU A 230 7.22 -3.06 -19.88
N ILE A 231 7.40 -4.18 -19.18
CA ILE A 231 6.48 -5.33 -19.23
C ILE A 231 5.05 -4.87 -18.95
N HIS A 232 4.87 -4.09 -17.87
CA HIS A 232 3.54 -3.63 -17.46
C HIS A 232 2.97 -2.56 -18.38
N TRP A 233 3.79 -1.66 -18.92
CA TRP A 233 3.30 -0.64 -19.85
C TRP A 233 2.92 -1.22 -21.20
N LEU A 234 3.71 -2.17 -21.71
CA LEU A 234 3.45 -2.85 -22.98
C LEU A 234 2.32 -3.88 -22.90
N ALA A 235 2.02 -4.40 -21.69
CA ALA A 235 0.86 -5.26 -21.48
C ALA A 235 -0.48 -4.54 -21.73
N LEU A 236 -0.52 -3.20 -21.66
CA LEU A 236 -1.75 -2.44 -21.85
C LEU A 236 -2.11 -2.23 -23.31
N ASP A 237 -1.10 -1.90 -24.11
CA ASP A 237 -1.18 -1.69 -25.55
C ASP A 237 0.23 -1.56 -26.12
N SER A 238 0.33 -1.68 -27.44
CA SER A 238 1.48 -1.25 -28.20
C SER A 238 1.76 0.24 -27.96
N SER A 239 3.02 0.61 -27.84
CA SER A 239 3.44 2.01 -27.61
C SER A 239 4.63 2.34 -28.49
N ASP A 240 4.80 3.62 -28.83
CA ASP A 240 6.05 4.06 -29.44
C ASP A 240 7.15 4.31 -28.38
N TYR A 241 8.39 4.46 -28.83
CA TYR A 241 9.53 4.68 -27.93
C TYR A 241 9.36 5.94 -27.07
N ARG A 242 8.83 7.03 -27.65
CA ARG A 242 8.71 8.31 -26.95
C ARG A 242 7.69 8.23 -25.83
N GLU A 243 6.58 7.53 -26.05
CA GLU A 243 5.56 7.27 -25.03
C GLU A 243 6.09 6.43 -23.88
N LEU A 244 6.83 5.36 -24.18
CA LEU A 244 7.45 4.49 -23.16
C LEU A 244 8.51 5.24 -22.36
N HIS A 245 9.42 5.92 -23.06
CA HIS A 245 10.48 6.69 -22.44
C HIS A 245 9.91 7.81 -21.56
N LYS A 246 8.83 8.49 -21.98
CA LYS A 246 8.15 9.48 -21.12
C LYS A 246 7.57 8.85 -19.84
N LYS A 247 7.03 7.63 -19.91
CA LYS A 247 6.49 6.92 -18.72
C LYS A 247 7.60 6.47 -17.76
N LEU A 248 8.80 6.20 -18.27
CA LEU A 248 9.99 5.84 -17.47
C LEU A 248 10.70 7.06 -16.88
N CYS A 249 10.95 8.09 -17.70
CA CYS A 249 11.82 9.23 -17.40
C CYS A 249 11.12 10.46 -16.81
N ALA A 250 9.88 10.33 -16.33
CA ALA A 250 9.24 11.48 -15.66
C ALA A 250 9.91 11.84 -14.30
N SER A 251 10.92 11.09 -13.85
CA SER A 251 11.97 11.54 -12.93
C SER A 251 13.17 11.99 -13.76
N GLN A 252 13.64 13.23 -13.57
CA GLN A 252 14.58 14.02 -14.38
C GLN A 252 15.98 13.41 -14.68
N GLN A 253 16.17 12.10 -14.56
CA GLN A 253 17.40 11.38 -14.89
C GLN A 253 17.34 10.83 -16.32
N HIS A 254 18.46 10.96 -17.04
CA HIS A 254 18.66 10.34 -18.34
C HIS A 254 18.84 8.83 -18.13
N ILE A 255 17.78 8.05 -18.34
CA ILE A 255 17.79 6.59 -18.24
C ILE A 255 18.01 6.02 -19.65
N ASP A 256 18.97 5.11 -19.81
CA ASP A 256 19.09 4.30 -21.03
C ASP A 256 18.21 3.05 -20.89
N ASP A 257 17.07 3.04 -21.56
CA ASP A 257 16.09 1.95 -21.55
C ASP A 257 16.17 1.04 -22.79
N THR A 258 17.14 1.29 -23.68
CA THR A 258 17.22 0.63 -25.00
C THR A 258 17.45 -0.87 -24.88
N ALA A 259 18.36 -1.29 -24.00
CA ALA A 259 18.71 -2.69 -23.82
C ALA A 259 17.55 -3.49 -23.20
N ALA A 260 16.93 -2.92 -22.15
CA ALA A 260 15.74 -3.49 -21.51
C ALA A 260 14.57 -3.60 -22.50
N LEU A 261 14.31 -2.57 -23.30
CA LEU A 261 13.23 -2.57 -24.29
C LEU A 261 13.40 -3.68 -25.33
N LYS A 262 14.61 -3.90 -25.85
CA LYS A 262 14.89 -5.01 -26.78
C LYS A 262 14.67 -6.39 -26.14
N ARG A 263 14.91 -6.52 -24.84
CA ARG A 263 14.68 -7.77 -24.11
C ARG A 263 13.19 -8.04 -23.92
N VAL A 264 12.37 -7.02 -23.65
CA VAL A 264 10.96 -7.21 -23.31
C VAL A 264 9.97 -7.06 -24.47
N ALA A 265 10.38 -6.43 -25.56
CA ALA A 265 9.47 -6.04 -26.63
C ALA A 265 9.87 -6.58 -28.01
N ASP A 266 8.86 -6.88 -28.82
CA ASP A 266 8.98 -7.06 -30.25
C ASP A 266 8.81 -5.71 -30.95
N TYR A 267 9.74 -5.38 -31.84
CA TYR A 267 9.75 -4.12 -32.61
C TYR A 267 9.05 -4.30 -33.95
N GLU A 268 8.04 -3.48 -34.20
CA GLU A 268 7.41 -3.32 -35.51
C GLU A 268 7.93 -2.03 -36.17
N PRO A 269 8.59 -2.13 -37.34
CA PRO A 269 9.08 -0.96 -38.06
C PRO A 269 7.92 -0.07 -38.54
N PRO A 270 8.17 1.23 -38.75
CA PRO A 270 7.13 2.15 -39.22
C PRO A 270 6.61 1.72 -40.60
N GLN A 271 5.29 1.76 -40.79
CA GLN A 271 4.63 1.41 -42.06
C GLN A 271 3.83 2.61 -42.55
N GLN A 272 4.19 3.17 -43.72
CA GLN A 272 3.49 4.28 -44.39
C GLN A 272 3.03 5.43 -43.45
N THR A 273 1.84 5.33 -42.86
CA THR A 273 1.23 6.31 -41.96
C THR A 273 1.35 5.98 -40.48
N LYS A 274 1.75 4.75 -40.12
CA LYS A 274 1.94 4.28 -38.75
C LYS A 274 3.41 4.39 -38.35
N GLY A 275 3.66 5.07 -37.23
CA GLY A 275 4.98 5.11 -36.60
C GLY A 275 5.41 3.74 -36.09
N ALA A 276 6.69 3.61 -35.73
CA ALA A 276 7.23 2.38 -35.17
C ALA A 276 6.56 2.05 -33.83
N LYS A 277 6.32 0.75 -33.58
CA LYS A 277 5.62 0.28 -32.37
C LYS A 277 6.40 -0.83 -31.69
N TYR A 278 6.22 -0.90 -30.37
CA TYR A 278 6.74 -1.96 -29.53
C TYR A 278 5.57 -2.74 -28.93
N TYR A 279 5.68 -4.06 -28.93
CA TYR A 279 4.68 -4.98 -28.37
C TYR A 279 5.31 -5.85 -27.29
N LEU A 280 4.56 -6.15 -26.22
CA LEU A 280 5.05 -7.08 -25.21
C LEU A 280 5.25 -8.48 -25.82
N LYS A 281 6.45 -9.03 -25.65
CA LYS A 281 6.75 -10.42 -26.04
C LYS A 281 5.78 -11.40 -25.40
N SER A 282 5.33 -12.38 -26.19
CA SER A 282 4.27 -13.31 -25.79
C SER A 282 4.58 -14.11 -24.51
N GLU A 283 5.85 -14.49 -24.36
CA GLU A 283 6.41 -15.26 -23.26
C GLU A 283 6.51 -14.47 -21.94
N LEU A 284 6.39 -13.14 -21.98
CA LEU A 284 6.47 -12.28 -20.80
C LEU A 284 5.11 -11.97 -20.19
N TRP A 285 4.01 -12.35 -20.84
CA TRP A 285 2.66 -12.18 -20.28
C TRP A 285 2.43 -12.84 -18.91
N PRO A 286 3.01 -14.01 -18.59
CA PRO A 286 2.94 -14.58 -17.24
C PRO A 286 3.50 -13.63 -16.17
N ARG A 287 4.52 -12.83 -16.49
CA ARG A 287 5.17 -11.86 -15.57
C ARG A 287 4.37 -10.57 -15.36
N VAL A 288 3.26 -10.38 -16.09
CA VAL A 288 2.40 -9.21 -15.90
C VAL A 288 1.63 -9.36 -14.59
N ASN A 289 1.96 -8.52 -13.61
CA ASN A 289 1.27 -8.39 -12.34
C ASN A 289 0.05 -7.46 -12.50
N PRO A 290 -1.20 -7.97 -12.37
CA PRO A 290 -2.38 -7.12 -12.44
C PRO A 290 -2.44 -6.06 -11.33
N TYR A 291 -1.75 -6.29 -10.23
CA TYR A 291 -1.72 -5.39 -9.08
C TYR A 291 -0.61 -4.36 -9.16
N PHE A 292 0.11 -4.27 -10.28
CA PHE A 292 1.17 -3.29 -10.46
C PHE A 292 0.77 -1.90 -9.95
N HIS A 293 1.56 -1.36 -9.03
CA HIS A 293 1.12 -0.23 -8.21
C HIS A 293 0.91 1.06 -9.02
N LYS A 294 1.47 1.19 -10.23
CA LYS A 294 1.19 2.33 -11.13
C LYS A 294 -0.13 2.19 -11.89
N TYR A 295 -0.75 1.01 -11.90
CA TYR A 295 -2.07 0.84 -12.47
C TYR A 295 -3.13 1.51 -11.58
N LYS A 296 -3.98 2.31 -12.23
CA LYS A 296 -5.27 2.73 -11.67
C LYS A 296 -6.24 1.55 -11.67
N VAL A 297 -7.34 1.67 -10.91
CA VAL A 297 -8.37 0.63 -10.79
C VAL A 297 -8.87 0.16 -12.16
N ASP A 298 -9.12 1.07 -13.08
CA ASP A 298 -9.64 0.74 -14.42
C ASP A 298 -8.61 0.00 -15.27
N VAL A 299 -7.35 0.39 -15.13
CA VAL A 299 -6.20 -0.22 -15.80
C VAL A 299 -5.97 -1.64 -15.29
N ARG A 300 -6.03 -1.85 -13.97
CA ARG A 300 -6.01 -3.18 -13.35
C ARG A 300 -7.12 -4.07 -13.92
N ARG A 301 -8.36 -3.57 -13.96
CA ARG A 301 -9.50 -4.31 -14.52
C ARG A 301 -9.27 -4.68 -15.99
N LYS A 302 -8.72 -3.75 -16.79
CA LYS A 302 -8.32 -4.01 -18.18
C LYS A 302 -7.29 -5.14 -18.27
N ILE A 303 -6.23 -5.11 -17.46
CA ILE A 303 -5.19 -6.15 -17.45
C ILE A 303 -5.73 -7.51 -17.04
N ILE A 304 -6.57 -7.57 -16.00
CA ILE A 304 -7.21 -8.83 -15.58
C ILE A 304 -8.03 -9.43 -16.73
N ASN A 305 -8.81 -8.60 -17.43
CA ASN A 305 -9.59 -9.06 -18.59
C ASN A 305 -8.70 -9.49 -19.76
N LEU A 306 -7.59 -8.78 -20.03
CA LEU A 306 -6.63 -9.16 -21.06
C LEU A 306 -5.97 -10.51 -20.77
N LYS A 307 -5.56 -10.77 -19.51
CA LYS A 307 -5.02 -12.09 -19.11
C LYS A 307 -6.07 -13.18 -19.31
N ARG A 308 -7.32 -12.97 -18.87
CA ARG A 308 -8.43 -13.92 -19.08
C ARG A 308 -8.68 -14.23 -20.54
N ASN A 309 -8.75 -13.20 -21.40
CA ASN A 309 -8.97 -13.38 -22.84
C ASN A 309 -7.85 -14.15 -23.53
N LYS A 310 -6.63 -14.07 -22.99
CA LYS A 310 -5.47 -14.85 -23.46
C LYS A 310 -5.40 -16.27 -22.88
N GLY A 311 -6.37 -16.68 -22.06
CA GLY A 311 -6.34 -17.96 -21.35
C GLY A 311 -5.23 -18.06 -20.31
N LEU A 312 -4.71 -16.92 -19.84
CA LEU A 312 -3.62 -16.88 -18.88
C LEU A 312 -4.14 -16.91 -17.45
N SER A 313 -3.40 -17.60 -16.59
CA SER A 313 -3.64 -17.62 -15.15
C SER A 313 -3.55 -16.22 -14.54
N LEU A 314 -4.43 -15.95 -13.57
CA LEU A 314 -4.35 -14.77 -12.70
C LEU A 314 -3.46 -15.01 -11.47
N GLN A 315 -2.75 -16.14 -11.44
CA GLN A 315 -1.72 -16.39 -10.44
C GLN A 315 -0.70 -15.27 -10.44
N LEU A 316 -0.32 -14.89 -9.21
CA LEU A 316 0.66 -13.87 -8.94
C LEU A 316 2.04 -14.51 -8.91
N THR A 317 3.06 -13.80 -9.39
CA THR A 317 4.41 -14.35 -9.49
C THR A 317 5.18 -14.13 -8.19
N PHE A 318 5.84 -15.18 -7.71
CA PHE A 318 6.72 -15.14 -6.54
C PHE A 318 8.11 -14.59 -6.81
N GLU A 319 8.44 -14.29 -8.07
CA GLU A 319 9.75 -13.82 -8.53
C GLU A 319 10.29 -12.64 -7.71
N HIS A 320 9.41 -11.88 -7.08
CA HIS A 320 9.72 -10.64 -6.37
C HIS A 320 9.32 -10.64 -4.91
N CYS A 321 8.81 -11.75 -4.37
CA CYS A 321 8.46 -11.87 -2.96
C CYS A 321 9.73 -12.09 -2.11
N ASP A 322 9.82 -11.48 -0.93
CA ASP A 322 10.85 -11.82 0.06
C ASP A 322 10.23 -12.47 1.31
N ALA A 323 11.09 -13.09 2.12
CA ALA A 323 10.66 -13.85 3.29
C ALA A 323 9.86 -13.02 4.30
N ASN A 324 10.23 -11.75 4.52
CA ASN A 324 9.52 -10.88 5.47
C ASN A 324 8.11 -10.55 4.98
N ARG A 325 7.96 -10.33 3.68
CA ARG A 325 6.66 -10.09 3.06
C ARG A 325 5.78 -11.31 2.97
N ILE A 326 6.36 -12.48 2.73
CA ILE A 326 5.61 -13.74 2.81
C ILE A 326 5.20 -14.01 4.26
N ALA A 327 6.05 -13.69 5.25
CA ALA A 327 5.71 -13.83 6.66
C ALA A 327 4.51 -12.98 7.09
N LEU A 328 4.24 -11.85 6.40
CA LEU A 328 2.99 -11.09 6.58
C LEU A 328 1.75 -11.94 6.34
N LEU A 329 1.78 -12.79 5.31
CA LEU A 329 0.69 -13.70 4.96
C LEU A 329 0.52 -14.84 5.98
N GLY A 330 1.57 -15.15 6.75
CA GLY A 330 1.56 -16.16 7.80
C GLY A 330 1.02 -15.71 9.15
N THR A 331 0.60 -14.45 9.30
CA THR A 331 0.17 -13.89 10.59
C THR A 331 -1.23 -14.36 11.01
N SER A 332 -1.50 -14.38 12.33
CA SER A 332 -2.83 -14.69 12.88
C SER A 332 -3.94 -13.79 12.30
N TRP A 333 -3.64 -12.51 12.05
CA TRP A 333 -4.59 -11.61 11.41
C TRP A 333 -4.97 -12.04 9.99
N MET A 334 -4.04 -12.55 9.21
CA MET A 334 -4.35 -13.08 7.87
C MET A 334 -5.24 -14.29 7.95
N ALA A 335 -4.98 -15.21 8.88
CA ALA A 335 -5.85 -16.36 9.13
C ALA A 335 -7.28 -15.93 9.53
N ILE A 336 -7.42 -14.91 10.38
CA ILE A 336 -8.71 -14.32 10.77
C ILE A 336 -9.42 -13.73 9.55
N MET A 337 -8.73 -12.92 8.74
CA MET A 337 -9.30 -12.29 7.54
C MET A 337 -9.76 -13.34 6.53
N TRP A 338 -8.93 -14.34 6.24
CA TRP A 338 -9.30 -15.44 5.33
C TRP A 338 -10.50 -16.21 5.85
N THR A 339 -10.49 -16.59 7.12
CA THR A 339 -11.61 -17.33 7.74
C THR A 339 -12.90 -16.52 7.68
N CYS A 340 -12.85 -15.22 7.97
CA CYS A 340 -14.00 -14.33 7.87
C CYS A 340 -14.57 -14.34 6.45
N ILE A 341 -13.74 -14.07 5.43
CA ILE A 341 -14.21 -14.01 4.04
C ILE A 341 -14.73 -15.37 3.56
N LEU A 342 -13.99 -16.46 3.80
CA LEU A 342 -14.38 -17.81 3.39
C LEU A 342 -15.67 -18.26 4.06
N HIS A 343 -15.85 -17.95 5.35
CA HIS A 343 -17.09 -18.23 6.07
C HIS A 343 -18.28 -17.51 5.41
N HIS A 344 -18.15 -16.21 5.13
CA HIS A 344 -19.24 -15.43 4.53
C HIS A 344 -19.57 -15.85 3.09
N VAL A 345 -18.57 -16.29 2.33
CA VAL A 345 -18.79 -16.94 1.04
C VAL A 345 -19.57 -18.25 1.21
N PHE A 346 -19.17 -19.09 2.17
CA PHE A 346 -19.80 -20.39 2.43
C PHE A 346 -21.26 -20.26 2.87
N VAL A 347 -21.58 -19.32 3.75
CA VAL A 347 -22.97 -19.06 4.20
C VAL A 347 -23.76 -18.17 3.23
N ASN A 348 -23.15 -17.78 2.11
CA ASN A 348 -23.72 -16.91 1.09
C ASN A 348 -24.21 -15.55 1.64
N ASP A 349 -23.49 -14.98 2.61
CA ASP A 349 -23.75 -13.64 3.14
C ASP A 349 -23.09 -12.57 2.26
N ILE A 350 -23.82 -12.13 1.24
CA ILE A 350 -23.40 -11.07 0.32
C ILE A 350 -23.14 -9.72 1.02
N LYS A 351 -23.47 -9.56 2.31
CA LYS A 351 -23.14 -8.34 3.06
C LYS A 351 -21.66 -8.27 3.43
N ARG A 352 -20.94 -9.39 3.43
CA ARG A 352 -19.55 -9.45 3.90
C ARG A 352 -18.57 -9.98 2.88
N PHE A 353 -19.00 -10.21 1.63
CA PHE A 353 -18.07 -10.47 0.54
C PHE A 353 -18.60 -9.98 -0.81
N THR A 354 -17.67 -9.80 -1.74
CA THR A 354 -17.94 -9.67 -3.18
C THR A 354 -17.11 -10.71 -3.92
N GLN A 355 -17.44 -10.99 -5.18
CA GLN A 355 -16.60 -11.87 -6.00
C GLN A 355 -15.16 -11.35 -6.11
N SER A 356 -14.97 -10.02 -6.13
CA SER A 356 -13.63 -9.40 -6.18
C SER A 356 -12.84 -9.69 -4.90
N ILE A 357 -13.45 -9.46 -3.73
CA ILE A 357 -12.83 -9.74 -2.43
C ILE A 357 -12.49 -11.23 -2.31
N PHE A 358 -13.40 -12.12 -2.73
CA PHE A 358 -13.14 -13.56 -2.70
C PHE A 358 -11.95 -13.95 -3.59
N ILE A 359 -11.88 -13.44 -4.82
CA ILE A 359 -10.75 -13.70 -5.72
C ILE A 359 -9.43 -13.21 -5.12
N GLN A 360 -9.42 -12.01 -4.53
CA GLN A 360 -8.24 -11.45 -3.88
C GLN A 360 -7.83 -12.24 -2.63
N CYS A 361 -8.81 -12.71 -1.85
CA CYS A 361 -8.58 -13.62 -0.72
C CYS A 361 -7.88 -14.90 -1.18
N LEU A 362 -8.38 -15.54 -2.24
CA LEU A 362 -7.77 -16.74 -2.82
C LEU A 362 -6.37 -16.47 -3.36
N GLN A 363 -6.14 -15.30 -3.96
CA GLN A 363 -4.81 -14.89 -4.43
C GLN A 363 -3.82 -14.71 -3.27
N LEU A 364 -4.25 -14.13 -2.15
CA LEU A 364 -3.42 -14.00 -0.94
C LEU A 364 -3.12 -15.37 -0.32
N ILE A 365 -4.07 -16.31 -0.34
CA ILE A 365 -3.86 -17.69 0.13
C ILE A 365 -2.89 -18.42 -0.81
N ASP A 366 -3.06 -18.30 -2.13
CA ASP A 366 -2.12 -18.86 -3.12
C ASP A 366 -0.71 -18.31 -2.89
N LEU A 367 -0.58 -17.00 -2.64
CA LEU A 367 0.68 -16.36 -2.27
C LEU A 367 1.29 -16.84 -0.93
N ALA A 368 0.49 -17.40 -0.04
CA ALA A 368 0.97 -17.92 1.25
C ALA A 368 1.41 -19.38 1.17
N VAL A 369 0.92 -20.12 0.17
CA VAL A 369 1.09 -21.58 0.06
C VAL A 369 2.28 -21.98 -0.82
N GLN A 370 2.61 -21.20 -1.86
CA GLN A 370 3.83 -21.46 -2.65
C GLN A 370 5.07 -21.02 -1.86
#